data_AF-A0A9D6YII3-F1
#
_entry.id   AF-A0A9D6YII3-F1
#
_cell.length_a   1.000
_cell.length_b   1.000
_cell.length_c   1.000
_cell.angle_alpha   90.00
_cell.angle_beta   90.00
_cell.angle_gamma   90.00
#
_symmetry.space_group_name_H-M   'P 1'
#
loop_
_entity.id
_entity.type
_entity.pdbx_description
1 polymer ?
#
loop_
_entity_poly.entity_id
_entity_poly.type
_entity_poly.pdbx_seq_one_letter_code
_entity_poly.pdbx_strand_id
1 'polypeptide(L)'
;MTTKPETHYARSGDVNIAYQVVGEGPRDLVLVPGWVSNVEVFWEEPSMARFLQRLASFSRLILFDKRGTGLSDRVLATVMFTDIVDATRKTVELGDRRWRDLLDSHHALVREQLARFRGREIDTAGDGFLAAFDGPARAVRAAAAVADAVRALGLEIRAGLHTGECEVMWVKLGGIAVHVGARIAALAKAGEVLVSSTVKDLVAGSGLRFEYRGTYALKGVLGEWHLFAAGKDTSP
;
A
#
# COMPACT_ATOMS: atom_id res chain seq x y z
N MET A 1 -38.59 -5.15 -15.68
CA MET A 1 -37.15 -4.82 -15.62
C MET A 1 -36.99 -3.70 -14.60
N THR A 2 -36.39 -3.98 -13.46
CA THR A 2 -36.14 -2.95 -12.44
C THR A 2 -34.96 -2.12 -12.93
N THR A 3 -35.14 -0.81 -13.07
CA THR A 3 -34.07 0.13 -13.43
C THR A 3 -32.96 0.09 -12.40
N LYS A 4 -31.70 0.00 -12.87
CA LYS A 4 -30.51 0.05 -12.03
C LYS A 4 -30.50 1.37 -11.25
N PRO A 5 -30.28 1.35 -9.92
CA PRO A 5 -30.24 2.59 -9.13
C PRO A 5 -29.12 3.53 -9.59
N GLU A 6 -29.34 4.83 -9.41
CA GLU A 6 -28.34 5.84 -9.73
C GLU A 6 -27.20 5.82 -8.70
N THR A 7 -25.96 5.89 -9.19
CA THR A 7 -24.76 5.98 -8.36
C THR A 7 -24.47 7.45 -8.02
N HIS A 8 -24.41 7.74 -6.73
CA HIS A 8 -24.05 9.04 -6.19
C HIS A 8 -22.69 8.99 -5.49
N TYR A 9 -22.12 10.16 -5.22
CA TYR A 9 -20.81 10.29 -4.60
C TYR A 9 -20.86 11.16 -3.35
N ALA A 10 -20.31 10.64 -2.25
CA ALA A 10 -20.13 11.38 -1.01
C ALA A 10 -18.64 11.65 -0.78
N ARG A 11 -18.28 12.88 -0.43
CA ARG A 11 -16.89 13.23 -0.15
C ARG A 11 -16.49 12.75 1.25
N SER A 12 -15.38 12.02 1.33
CA SER A 12 -14.81 11.55 2.60
C SER A 12 -13.31 11.89 2.64
N GLY A 13 -12.96 13.06 3.19
CA GLY A 13 -11.62 13.62 3.07
C GLY A 13 -11.28 13.93 1.60
N ASP A 14 -10.24 13.29 1.08
CA ASP A 14 -9.73 13.48 -0.28
C ASP A 14 -10.23 12.45 -1.30
N VAL A 15 -11.17 11.58 -0.92
CA VAL A 15 -11.73 10.54 -1.80
C VAL A 15 -13.24 10.66 -1.92
N ASN A 16 -13.75 10.35 -3.11
CA ASN A 16 -15.17 10.19 -3.38
C ASN A 16 -15.59 8.75 -3.10
N ILE A 17 -16.63 8.60 -2.29
CA ILE A 17 -17.26 7.32 -1.96
C ILE A 17 -18.48 7.15 -2.85
N ALA A 18 -18.44 6.17 -3.75
CA ALA A 18 -19.60 5.78 -4.53
C ALA A 18 -20.62 5.09 -3.63
N TYR A 19 -21.87 5.53 -3.70
CA TYR A 19 -22.98 4.94 -2.96
C TYR A 19 -24.28 4.99 -3.76
N GLN A 20 -25.21 4.12 -3.41
CA GLN A 20 -26.56 4.10 -3.93
C GLN A 20 -27.55 4.06 -2.78
N VAL A 21 -28.71 4.65 -2.99
CA VAL A 21 -29.84 4.63 -2.05
C VAL A 21 -31.02 3.99 -2.73
N VAL A 22 -31.61 2.97 -2.11
CA VAL A 22 -32.70 2.18 -2.68
C VAL A 22 -33.80 1.99 -1.63
N GLY A 23 -35.05 2.20 -2.03
CA GLY A 23 -36.20 2.10 -1.14
C GLY A 23 -36.47 3.38 -0.35
N GLU A 24 -37.69 3.49 0.16
CA GLU A 24 -38.22 4.67 0.86
C GLU A 24 -38.66 4.33 2.30
N GLY A 25 -38.20 3.20 2.83
CA GLY A 25 -38.57 2.75 4.16
C GLY A 25 -38.09 3.71 5.26
N PRO A 26 -38.76 3.72 6.44
CA PRO A 26 -38.55 4.72 7.48
C PRO A 26 -37.23 4.55 8.28
N ARG A 27 -36.46 3.49 8.00
CA ARG A 27 -35.20 3.17 8.68
C ARG A 27 -34.08 3.12 7.66
N ASP A 28 -32.98 3.80 7.95
CA ASP A 28 -31.75 3.65 7.18
C ASP A 28 -31.10 2.30 7.50
N LEU A 29 -30.77 1.54 6.46
CA LEU A 29 -30.00 0.32 6.56
C LEU A 29 -28.72 0.46 5.73
N VAL A 30 -27.57 0.49 6.39
CA VAL A 30 -26.27 0.55 5.70
C VAL A 30 -25.75 -0.87 5.46
N LEU A 31 -25.64 -1.26 4.20
CA LEU A 31 -25.00 -2.51 3.82
C LEU A 31 -23.51 -2.27 3.59
N VAL A 32 -22.67 -2.87 4.44
CA VAL A 32 -21.21 -2.86 4.31
C VAL A 32 -20.80 -4.13 3.56
N PRO A 33 -20.42 -4.06 2.28
CA PRO A 33 -20.10 -5.27 1.53
C PRO A 33 -18.74 -5.86 1.91
N GLY A 34 -18.53 -7.11 1.47
CA GLY A 34 -17.33 -7.92 1.70
C GLY A 34 -16.07 -7.38 1.02
N TRP A 35 -15.04 -8.21 0.84
CA TRP A 35 -13.73 -7.76 0.34
C TRP A 35 -13.82 -7.10 -1.04
N VAL A 36 -14.47 -7.74 -2.01
CA VAL A 36 -14.72 -7.16 -3.34
C VAL A 36 -16.16 -6.71 -3.40
N SER A 37 -16.37 -5.44 -3.74
CA SER A 37 -17.69 -4.87 -3.97
C SER A 37 -17.65 -3.93 -5.17
N ASN A 38 -18.78 -3.85 -5.86
CA ASN A 38 -19.06 -2.79 -6.79
C ASN A 38 -20.57 -2.57 -6.72
N VAL A 39 -20.99 -1.36 -6.35
CA VAL A 39 -22.41 -1.03 -6.15
C VAL A 39 -23.24 -1.23 -7.41
N GLU A 40 -22.62 -1.17 -8.58
CA GLU A 40 -23.28 -1.40 -9.87
C GLU A 40 -23.35 -2.87 -10.26
N VAL A 41 -22.26 -3.63 -10.07
CA VAL A 41 -22.19 -5.06 -10.43
C VAL A 41 -23.12 -5.92 -9.57
N PHE A 42 -23.41 -5.53 -8.33
CA PHE A 42 -24.36 -6.26 -7.48
C PHE A 42 -25.77 -6.38 -8.08
N TRP A 43 -26.16 -5.48 -8.98
CA TRP A 43 -27.45 -5.54 -9.67
C TRP A 43 -27.46 -6.48 -10.88
N GLU A 44 -26.28 -6.89 -11.36
CA GLU A 44 -26.13 -7.81 -12.49
C GLU A 44 -26.29 -9.27 -12.07
N GLU A 45 -25.92 -9.59 -10.81
CA GLU A 45 -26.11 -10.93 -10.23
C GLU A 45 -27.55 -11.08 -9.67
N PRO A 46 -28.42 -11.92 -10.26
CA PRO A 46 -29.84 -11.95 -9.92
C PRO A 46 -30.15 -12.30 -8.46
N SER A 47 -29.32 -13.13 -7.84
CA SER A 47 -29.48 -13.51 -6.43
C SER A 47 -29.20 -12.33 -5.50
N MET A 48 -28.15 -11.56 -5.79
CA MET A 48 -27.78 -10.36 -5.03
C MET A 48 -28.79 -9.24 -5.24
N ALA A 49 -29.20 -8.97 -6.48
CA ALA A 49 -30.23 -7.97 -6.78
C ALA A 49 -31.54 -8.23 -6.01
N ARG A 50 -32.00 -9.49 -5.96
CA ARG A 50 -33.19 -9.86 -5.16
C ARG A 50 -32.97 -9.66 -3.67
N PHE A 51 -31.79 -9.97 -3.15
CA PHE A 51 -31.45 -9.73 -1.75
C PHE A 51 -31.51 -8.23 -1.41
N LEU A 52 -30.89 -7.38 -2.22
CA LEU A 52 -30.91 -5.93 -2.06
C LEU A 52 -32.33 -5.37 -2.16
N GLN A 53 -33.13 -5.84 -3.11
CA GLN A 53 -34.55 -5.44 -3.22
C GLN A 53 -35.37 -5.81 -1.98
N ARG A 54 -35.13 -7.00 -1.40
CA ARG A 54 -35.82 -7.41 -0.17
C ARG A 54 -35.42 -6.59 1.04
N LEU A 55 -34.17 -6.14 1.12
CA LEU A 55 -33.75 -5.20 2.17
C LEU A 55 -34.40 -3.83 1.95
N ALA A 56 -34.37 -3.32 0.72
CA ALA A 56 -34.98 -2.04 0.36
C ALA A 56 -36.51 -2.02 0.49
N SER A 57 -37.19 -3.16 0.50
CA SER A 57 -38.66 -3.20 0.59
C SER A 57 -39.21 -2.77 1.95
N PHE A 58 -38.37 -2.68 3.00
CA PHE A 58 -38.76 -2.21 4.33
C PHE A 58 -37.83 -1.15 4.91
N SER A 59 -36.80 -0.74 4.17
CA SER A 59 -35.79 0.21 4.61
C SER A 59 -35.40 1.18 3.49
N ARG A 60 -34.77 2.30 3.87
CA ARG A 60 -33.95 3.09 2.97
C ARG A 60 -32.56 2.45 2.98
N LEU A 61 -32.33 1.56 2.03
CA LEU A 61 -31.07 0.81 1.91
C LEU A 61 -29.99 1.71 1.32
N ILE A 62 -28.87 1.82 2.02
CA ILE A 62 -27.68 2.53 1.58
C ILE A 62 -26.58 1.48 1.38
N LEU A 63 -26.12 1.33 0.15
CA LEU A 63 -24.97 0.50 -0.19
C LEU A 63 -23.88 1.41 -0.75
N PHE A 64 -22.62 1.09 -0.44
CA PHE A 64 -21.49 1.89 -0.87
C PHE A 64 -20.30 1.00 -1.18
N ASP A 65 -19.44 1.48 -2.06
CA ASP A 65 -18.13 0.88 -2.24
C ASP A 65 -17.17 1.49 -1.22
N LYS A 66 -16.48 0.64 -0.46
CA LYS A 66 -15.43 1.11 0.46
C LYS A 66 -14.36 1.85 -0.33
N ARG A 67 -13.60 2.72 0.34
CA ARG A 67 -12.49 3.47 -0.27
C ARG A 67 -11.58 2.55 -1.11
N GLY A 68 -11.34 2.92 -2.36
CA GLY A 68 -10.51 2.14 -3.29
C GLY A 68 -11.10 0.81 -3.75
N THR A 69 -12.40 0.55 -3.54
CA THR A 69 -13.12 -0.59 -4.11
C THR A 69 -14.22 -0.10 -5.05
N GLY A 70 -14.65 -0.95 -5.97
CA GLY A 70 -15.74 -0.67 -6.90
C GLY A 70 -15.59 0.67 -7.62
N LEU A 71 -16.58 1.56 -7.42
CA LEU A 71 -16.60 2.90 -8.02
C LEU A 71 -16.07 4.01 -7.09
N SER A 72 -15.58 3.68 -5.90
CA SER A 72 -14.93 4.64 -5.00
C SER A 72 -13.47 4.84 -5.38
N ASP A 73 -12.98 6.09 -5.25
CA ASP A 73 -11.64 6.47 -5.72
C ASP A 73 -10.55 5.55 -5.16
N ARG A 74 -9.70 5.00 -6.05
CA ARG A 74 -8.39 4.44 -5.70
C ARG A 74 -7.43 5.60 -5.41
N VAL A 75 -6.50 5.41 -4.50
CA VAL A 75 -5.47 6.43 -4.24
C VAL A 75 -4.18 6.03 -4.93
N LEU A 76 -3.56 6.97 -5.62
CA LEU A 76 -2.19 6.81 -6.06
C LEU A 76 -1.27 6.95 -4.84
N ALA A 77 -0.51 5.91 -4.53
CA ALA A 77 0.42 5.93 -3.40
C ALA A 77 1.74 5.27 -3.77
N THR A 78 2.83 5.74 -3.17
CA THR A 78 4.11 5.04 -3.18
C THR A 78 4.19 4.15 -1.96
N VAL A 79 4.28 2.84 -2.18
CA VAL A 79 4.50 1.85 -1.13
C VAL A 79 6.00 1.60 -0.96
N MET A 80 6.43 1.45 0.28
CA MET A 80 7.78 1.09 0.67
C MET A 80 7.72 -0.16 1.54
N PHE A 81 8.51 -1.16 1.16
CA PHE A 81 8.75 -2.35 1.95
C PHE A 81 10.20 -2.35 2.41
N THR A 82 10.45 -2.65 3.68
CA THR A 82 11.79 -2.89 4.21
C THR A 82 11.83 -4.22 4.94
N ASP A 83 13.01 -4.82 5.02
CA ASP A 83 13.24 -6.11 5.69
C ASP A 83 14.70 -6.20 6.15
N ILE A 84 14.98 -6.79 7.31
CA ILE A 84 16.37 -6.94 7.80
C ILE A 84 17.05 -8.08 7.06
N VAL A 85 18.26 -7.82 6.58
CA VAL A 85 19.08 -8.84 5.92
C VAL A 85 19.56 -9.86 6.95
N ASP A 86 19.42 -11.15 6.62
CA ASP A 86 19.83 -12.27 7.46
C ASP A 86 19.20 -12.28 8.87
N ALA A 87 17.99 -11.72 9.03
CA ALA A 87 17.31 -11.62 10.32
C ALA A 87 17.26 -12.95 11.08
N THR A 88 16.86 -14.04 10.42
CA THR A 88 16.80 -15.38 11.04
C THR A 88 18.15 -15.84 11.58
N ARG A 89 19.24 -15.61 10.83
CA ARG A 89 20.59 -15.98 11.26
C ARG A 89 21.02 -15.15 12.47
N LYS A 90 20.76 -13.84 12.43
CA LYS A 90 21.04 -12.93 13.56
C LYS A 90 20.27 -13.31 14.83
N THR A 91 19.01 -13.75 14.71
CA THR A 91 18.22 -14.25 15.84
C THR A 91 18.89 -15.45 16.51
N VAL A 92 19.37 -16.42 15.71
CA VAL A 92 20.07 -17.62 16.22
C VAL A 92 21.39 -17.26 16.90
N GLU A 93 22.16 -16.34 16.31
CA GLU A 93 23.46 -15.90 16.85
C GLU A 93 23.34 -15.09 18.15
N LEU A 94 22.33 -14.21 18.25
CA LEU A 94 22.15 -13.30 19.38
C LEU A 94 21.28 -13.87 20.51
N GLY A 95 20.38 -14.80 20.18
CA GLY A 95 19.31 -15.28 21.05
C GLY A 95 18.15 -14.29 21.19
N ASP A 96 16.96 -14.81 21.51
CA ASP A 96 15.69 -14.09 21.44
C ASP A 96 15.64 -12.77 22.20
N ARG A 97 16.30 -12.68 23.36
CA ARG A 97 16.25 -11.47 24.20
C ARG A 97 17.00 -10.31 23.53
N ARG A 98 18.26 -10.54 23.16
CA ARG A 98 19.09 -9.53 22.49
C ARG A 98 18.54 -9.17 21.11
N TRP A 99 17.98 -10.15 20.41
CA TRP A 99 17.28 -9.90 19.15
C TRP A 99 16.06 -9.00 19.32
N ARG A 100 15.25 -9.22 20.37
CA ARG A 100 14.12 -8.33 20.69
C ARG A 100 14.56 -6.91 20.99
N ASP A 101 15.57 -6.71 21.83
CA ASP A 101 16.08 -5.37 22.16
C ASP A 101 16.61 -4.65 20.90
N LEU A 102 17.26 -5.40 20.01
CA LEU A 102 17.75 -4.88 18.72
C LEU A 102 16.59 -4.54 17.76
N LEU A 103 15.55 -5.37 17.71
CA LEU A 103 14.34 -5.10 16.92
C LEU A 103 13.58 -3.87 17.41
N ASP A 104 13.46 -3.68 18.73
CA ASP A 104 12.80 -2.50 19.29
C ASP A 104 13.55 -1.22 18.90
N SER A 105 14.89 -1.26 18.95
CA SER A 105 15.76 -0.17 18.50
C SER A 105 15.62 0.10 17.00
N HIS A 106 15.56 -0.96 16.19
CA HIS A 106 15.32 -0.89 14.74
C HIS A 106 13.95 -0.26 14.44
N HIS A 107 12.88 -0.73 15.08
CA HIS A 107 11.52 -0.23 14.89
C HIS A 107 11.40 1.25 15.26
N ALA A 108 12.04 1.67 16.35
CA ALA A 108 12.07 3.07 16.75
C ALA A 108 12.74 3.97 15.69
N LEU A 109 13.91 3.56 15.17
CA LEU A 109 14.61 4.30 14.11
C LEU A 109 13.80 4.37 12.81
N VAL A 110 13.17 3.27 12.40
CA VAL A 110 12.32 3.24 11.20
C VAL A 110 11.17 4.23 11.36
N ARG A 111 10.45 4.19 12.50
CA ARG A 111 9.34 5.10 12.78
C ARG A 111 9.76 6.57 12.83
N GLU A 112 10.94 6.86 13.37
CA GLU A 112 11.52 8.21 13.35
C GLU A 112 11.72 8.72 11.91
N GLN A 113 12.33 7.91 11.03
CA GLN A 113 12.52 8.30 9.64
C GLN A 113 11.18 8.39 8.89
N LEU A 114 10.24 7.48 9.12
CA LEU A 114 8.90 7.58 8.54
C LEU A 114 8.24 8.91 8.93
N ALA A 115 8.25 9.27 10.22
CA ALA A 115 7.71 10.55 10.68
C ALA A 115 8.40 11.75 10.02
N ARG A 116 9.74 11.74 9.95
CA ARG A 116 10.55 12.79 9.33
C ARG A 116 10.18 13.04 7.86
N PHE A 117 9.94 11.96 7.10
CA PHE A 117 9.61 12.04 5.68
C PHE A 117 8.11 11.97 5.39
N ARG A 118 7.26 12.13 6.41
CA ARG A 118 5.79 12.08 6.30
C ARG A 118 5.26 10.76 5.72
N GLY A 119 5.95 9.67 6.01
CA GLY A 119 5.51 8.31 5.71
C GLY A 119 4.50 7.82 6.75
N ARG A 120 3.52 7.04 6.30
CA ARG A 120 2.55 6.36 7.17
C ARG A 120 2.90 4.89 7.26
N GLU A 121 3.17 4.40 8.48
CA GLU A 121 3.23 2.96 8.75
C GLU A 121 1.85 2.33 8.47
N ILE A 122 1.83 1.28 7.65
CA ILE A 122 0.61 0.55 7.26
C ILE A 122 0.56 -0.79 7.99
N ASP A 123 1.67 -1.52 8.00
CA ASP A 123 1.80 -2.81 8.66
C ASP A 123 3.26 -3.05 9.04
N THR A 124 3.46 -3.90 10.05
CA THR A 124 4.78 -4.32 10.53
C THR A 124 4.75 -5.82 10.79
N ALA A 125 5.63 -6.56 10.13
CA ALA A 125 5.67 -8.02 10.17
C ALA A 125 7.05 -8.50 10.62
N GLY A 126 7.21 -8.71 11.93
CA GLY A 126 8.49 -9.08 12.53
C GLY A 126 9.50 -7.96 12.39
N ASP A 127 10.50 -8.16 11.54
CA ASP A 127 11.55 -7.21 11.21
C ASP A 127 11.25 -6.32 10.00
N GLY A 128 10.22 -6.66 9.22
CA GLY A 128 9.83 -5.92 8.03
C GLY A 128 8.76 -4.85 8.27
N PHE A 129 8.80 -3.79 7.48
CA PHE A 129 7.81 -2.71 7.48
C PHE A 129 7.15 -2.56 6.12
N LEU A 130 5.86 -2.27 6.13
CA LEU A 130 5.12 -1.69 5.01
C LEU A 130 4.73 -0.26 5.38
N ALA A 131 5.19 0.69 4.59
CA ALA A 131 4.82 2.09 4.71
C ALA A 131 4.26 2.65 3.39
N ALA A 132 3.49 3.72 3.49
CA ALA A 132 2.94 4.43 2.36
C ALA A 132 3.29 5.91 2.39
N PHE A 133 3.48 6.47 1.21
CA PHE A 133 3.76 7.88 0.98
C PHE A 133 2.86 8.39 -0.15
N ASP A 134 2.45 9.64 -0.02
CA ASP A 134 1.75 10.44 -1.03
C ASP A 134 2.72 11.07 -2.07
N GLY A 135 4.02 10.75 -2.00
CA GLY A 135 5.01 11.24 -2.95
C GLY A 135 6.24 10.32 -3.09
N PRO A 136 6.63 9.92 -4.31
CA PRO A 136 7.69 8.93 -4.52
C PRO A 136 9.08 9.41 -4.10
N ALA A 137 9.39 10.71 -4.31
CA ALA A 137 10.69 11.25 -3.92
C ALA A 137 10.91 11.20 -2.40
N ARG A 138 9.85 11.44 -1.61
CA ARG A 138 9.91 11.31 -0.14
C ARG A 138 10.13 9.87 0.27
N ALA A 139 9.43 8.93 -0.36
CA ALA A 139 9.56 7.51 -0.07
C ALA A 139 11.00 7.02 -0.31
N VAL A 140 11.61 7.39 -1.44
CA VAL A 140 13.00 7.01 -1.76
C VAL A 140 13.98 7.61 -0.75
N ARG A 141 13.81 8.89 -0.37
CA ARG A 141 14.65 9.54 0.65
C ARG A 141 14.49 8.90 2.02
N ALA A 142 13.26 8.52 2.39
CA ALA A 142 12.98 7.80 3.63
C ALA A 142 13.68 6.43 3.64
N ALA A 143 13.55 5.65 2.57
CA ALA A 143 14.19 4.35 2.44
C ALA A 143 15.72 4.45 2.57
N ALA A 144 16.33 5.43 1.89
CA ALA A 144 17.77 5.67 1.99
C ALA A 144 18.20 6.09 3.42
N ALA A 145 17.42 6.95 4.07
CA ALA A 145 17.69 7.38 5.44
C ALA A 145 17.56 6.23 6.45
N VAL A 146 16.55 5.36 6.29
CA VAL A 146 16.41 4.16 7.12
C VAL A 146 17.62 3.23 6.89
N ALA A 147 17.97 2.94 5.64
CA ALA A 147 19.09 2.07 5.30
C ALA A 147 20.42 2.58 5.86
N ASP A 148 20.62 3.89 5.93
CA ASP A 148 21.81 4.49 6.54
C ASP A 148 21.74 4.50 8.07
N ALA A 149 20.58 4.80 8.69
CA ALA A 149 20.43 4.87 10.14
C ALA A 149 20.60 3.50 10.83
N VAL A 150 20.04 2.43 10.26
CA VAL A 150 20.10 1.09 10.87
C VAL A 150 21.51 0.50 10.87
N ARG A 151 22.43 1.01 10.03
CA ARG A 151 23.85 0.60 10.07
C ARG A 151 24.51 0.92 11.40
N ALA A 152 24.07 1.95 12.11
CA ALA A 152 24.55 2.26 13.47
C ALA A 152 24.23 1.14 14.48
N LEU A 153 23.23 0.30 14.18
CA LEU A 153 22.87 -0.88 14.96
C LEU A 153 23.59 -2.16 14.49
N GLY A 154 24.51 -2.08 13.53
CA GLY A 154 25.13 -3.27 12.92
C GLY A 154 24.14 -4.10 12.07
N LEU A 155 23.08 -3.45 11.59
CA LEU A 155 22.07 -4.05 10.74
C LEU A 155 22.20 -3.51 9.31
N GLU A 156 21.77 -4.34 8.36
CA GLU A 156 21.51 -3.93 7.00
C GLU A 156 20.06 -4.28 6.68
N ILE A 157 19.40 -3.39 5.94
CA ILE A 157 18.07 -3.67 5.40
C ILE A 157 18.14 -3.72 3.88
N ARG A 158 17.18 -4.39 3.29
CA ARG A 158 16.81 -4.24 1.89
C ARG A 158 15.50 -3.48 1.80
N ALA A 159 15.33 -2.65 0.78
CA ALA A 159 14.11 -1.90 0.57
C ALA A 159 13.61 -2.00 -0.87
N GLY A 160 12.29 -2.05 -1.04
CA GLY A 160 11.62 -2.04 -2.33
C GLY A 160 10.51 -1.00 -2.38
N LEU A 161 10.47 -0.22 -3.46
CA LEU A 161 9.47 0.81 -3.66
C LEU A 161 8.76 0.71 -5.00
N HIS A 162 7.47 1.01 -4.97
CA HIS A 162 6.63 1.12 -6.16
C HIS A 162 5.54 2.16 -5.96
N THR A 163 5.17 2.86 -7.04
CA THR A 163 4.01 3.76 -7.06
C THR A 163 2.94 3.16 -7.95
N GLY A 164 1.72 3.07 -7.44
CA GLY A 164 0.58 2.60 -8.20
C GLY A 164 -0.74 2.86 -7.48
N GLU A 165 -1.83 2.43 -8.10
CA GLU A 165 -3.17 2.59 -7.54
C GLU A 165 -3.45 1.57 -6.45
N CYS A 166 -3.65 2.07 -5.23
CA CYS A 166 -3.88 1.27 -4.04
C CYS A 166 -5.34 1.37 -3.58
N GLU A 167 -5.82 0.28 -3.00
CA GLU A 167 -7.10 0.21 -2.31
C GLU A 167 -6.88 0.59 -0.84
N VAL A 168 -7.68 1.49 -0.29
CA VAL A 168 -7.51 1.96 1.10
C VAL A 168 -8.54 1.31 2.01
N MET A 169 -8.10 0.37 2.84
CA MET A 169 -8.96 -0.36 3.76
C MET A 169 -8.71 0.12 5.20
N TRP A 170 -9.32 1.25 5.58
CA TRP A 170 -9.08 1.90 6.89
C TRP A 170 -7.59 2.19 7.11
N VAL A 171 -6.90 1.31 7.85
CA VAL A 171 -5.47 1.42 8.17
C VAL A 171 -4.59 0.68 7.17
N LYS A 172 -5.15 -0.24 6.36
CA LYS A 172 -4.41 -1.08 5.42
C LYS A 172 -4.41 -0.53 3.99
N LEU A 173 -3.42 -0.96 3.21
CA LEU A 173 -3.40 -0.82 1.76
C LEU A 173 -3.48 -2.19 1.10
N GLY A 174 -4.24 -2.26 0.00
CA GLY A 174 -4.36 -3.43 -0.86
C GLY A 174 -4.16 -3.11 -2.33
N GLY A 175 -4.19 -4.14 -3.17
CA GLY A 175 -4.09 -4.04 -4.62
C GLY A 175 -2.73 -4.44 -5.19
N ILE A 176 -2.66 -4.49 -6.53
CA ILE A 176 -1.49 -4.97 -7.27
C ILE A 176 -0.21 -4.18 -6.90
N ALA A 177 -0.33 -2.87 -6.67
CA ALA A 177 0.81 -2.02 -6.32
C ALA A 177 1.53 -2.48 -5.03
N VAL A 178 0.77 -2.95 -4.02
CA VAL A 178 1.32 -3.49 -2.76
C VAL A 178 2.10 -4.77 -3.04
N HIS A 179 1.56 -5.68 -3.84
CA HIS A 179 2.24 -6.92 -4.21
C HIS A 179 3.50 -6.67 -5.04
N VAL A 180 3.47 -5.73 -5.99
CA VAL A 180 4.65 -5.32 -6.77
C VAL A 180 5.74 -4.78 -5.86
N GLY A 181 5.42 -3.87 -4.94
CA GLY A 181 6.38 -3.32 -3.98
C GLY A 181 7.07 -4.41 -3.13
N ALA A 182 6.30 -5.37 -2.62
CA ALA A 182 6.84 -6.49 -1.87
C ALA A 182 7.79 -7.37 -2.70
N ARG A 183 7.47 -7.61 -3.98
CA ARG A 183 8.33 -8.39 -4.88
C ARG A 183 9.62 -7.65 -5.24
N ILE A 184 9.56 -6.33 -5.41
CA ILE A 184 10.75 -5.50 -5.62
C ILE A 184 11.66 -5.55 -4.38
N ALA A 185 11.09 -5.44 -3.17
CA ALA A 185 11.88 -5.54 -1.94
C ALA A 185 12.57 -6.90 -1.78
N ALA A 186 11.89 -7.98 -2.17
CA ALA A 186 12.47 -9.32 -2.14
C ALA A 186 13.65 -9.51 -3.12
N LEU A 187 13.72 -8.71 -4.19
CA LEU A 187 14.81 -8.72 -5.16
C LEU A 187 15.98 -7.79 -4.76
N ALA A 188 15.76 -6.88 -3.83
CA ALA A 188 16.78 -5.94 -3.38
C ALA A 188 17.89 -6.64 -2.59
N LYS A 189 19.13 -6.25 -2.85
CA LYS A 189 20.32 -6.72 -2.15
C LYS A 189 20.46 -6.06 -0.78
N ALA A 190 21.41 -6.55 0.02
CA ALA A 190 21.73 -5.95 1.31
C ALA A 190 22.14 -4.48 1.16
N GLY A 191 21.52 -3.61 1.96
CA GLY A 191 21.74 -2.16 1.92
C GLY A 191 21.17 -1.45 0.68
N GLU A 192 20.46 -2.16 -0.20
CA GLU A 192 19.95 -1.63 -1.45
C GLU A 192 18.52 -1.11 -1.33
N VAL A 193 18.28 0.05 -1.94
CA VAL A 193 16.93 0.61 -2.14
C VAL A 193 16.56 0.42 -3.61
N LEU A 194 15.71 -0.57 -3.89
CA LEU A 194 15.30 -0.93 -5.24
C LEU A 194 13.93 -0.33 -5.57
N VAL A 195 13.76 0.19 -6.77
CA VAL A 195 12.52 0.86 -7.20
C VAL A 195 12.09 0.41 -8.60
N SER A 196 10.78 0.46 -8.86
CA SER A 196 10.25 0.31 -10.23
C SER A 196 10.55 1.52 -11.13
N SER A 197 10.51 1.35 -12.45
CA SER A 197 10.54 2.46 -13.44
C SER A 197 9.56 3.57 -13.12
N THR A 198 8.32 3.23 -12.72
CA THR A 198 7.28 4.20 -12.36
C THR A 198 7.74 5.18 -11.28
N VAL A 199 8.44 4.70 -10.25
CA VAL A 199 9.00 5.57 -9.20
C VAL A 199 10.08 6.47 -9.78
N LYS A 200 11.01 5.92 -10.55
CA LYS A 200 12.11 6.67 -11.17
C LYS A 200 11.61 7.76 -12.13
N ASP A 201 10.54 7.50 -12.88
CA ASP A 201 9.99 8.45 -13.84
C ASP A 201 9.21 9.59 -13.13
N LEU A 202 8.46 9.27 -12.07
CA LEU A 202 7.70 10.26 -11.29
C LEU A 202 8.55 11.21 -10.45
N VAL A 203 9.84 10.91 -10.25
CA VAL A 203 10.77 11.75 -9.47
C VAL A 203 11.77 12.51 -10.35
N ALA A 204 11.52 12.60 -11.66
CA ALA A 204 12.33 13.44 -12.55
C ALA A 204 12.44 14.88 -11.99
N GLY A 205 13.66 15.39 -11.89
CA GLY A 205 13.94 16.72 -11.31
C GLY A 205 14.11 16.75 -9.79
N SER A 206 13.96 15.62 -9.07
CA SER A 206 14.10 15.59 -7.61
C SER A 206 15.55 15.52 -7.09
N GLY A 207 16.53 15.48 -7.99
CA GLY A 207 17.96 15.27 -7.69
C GLY A 207 18.36 13.81 -7.39
N LEU A 208 17.39 12.89 -7.28
CA LEU A 208 17.67 11.48 -7.02
C LEU A 208 18.32 10.81 -8.22
N ARG A 209 19.30 9.94 -7.95
CA ARG A 209 20.00 9.15 -8.97
C ARG A 209 19.59 7.70 -8.91
N PHE A 210 19.56 7.07 -10.08
CA PHE A 210 19.12 5.70 -10.25
C PHE A 210 20.07 4.94 -11.16
N GLU A 211 20.45 3.74 -10.74
CA GLU A 211 21.26 2.80 -11.51
C GLU A 211 20.36 1.64 -11.97
N TYR A 212 20.41 1.29 -13.26
CA TYR A 212 19.58 0.20 -13.79
C TYR A 212 20.04 -1.16 -13.26
N ARG A 213 19.08 -1.98 -12.79
CA ARG A 213 19.33 -3.32 -12.23
C ARG A 213 18.81 -4.46 -13.10
N GLY A 214 18.16 -4.15 -14.22
CA GLY A 214 17.67 -5.14 -15.17
C GLY A 214 16.15 -5.21 -15.26
N THR A 215 15.71 -6.16 -16.09
CA THR A 215 14.30 -6.47 -16.32
C THR A 215 13.95 -7.75 -15.58
N TYR A 216 12.80 -7.76 -14.91
CA TYR A 216 12.33 -8.88 -14.10
C TYR A 216 10.88 -9.23 -14.41
N ALA A 217 10.56 -10.52 -14.41
CA ALA A 217 9.19 -11.00 -14.33
C ALA A 217 8.83 -11.22 -12.86
N LEU A 218 7.88 -10.43 -12.34
CA LEU A 218 7.47 -10.53 -10.93
C LEU A 218 6.40 -11.62 -10.78
N LYS A 219 6.64 -12.59 -9.89
CA LYS A 219 5.71 -13.72 -9.68
C LYS A 219 4.30 -13.23 -9.35
N GLY A 220 3.34 -13.58 -10.21
CA GLY A 220 1.92 -13.26 -10.04
C GLY A 220 1.52 -11.87 -10.53
N VAL A 221 2.41 -11.15 -11.22
CA VAL A 221 2.14 -9.85 -11.84
C VAL A 221 2.46 -9.96 -13.33
N LEU A 222 1.55 -9.49 -14.17
CA LEU A 222 1.75 -9.50 -15.62
C LEU A 222 2.82 -8.49 -16.04
N GLY A 223 3.51 -8.80 -17.15
CA GLY A 223 4.47 -7.90 -17.79
C GLY A 223 5.90 -7.99 -17.26
N GLU A 224 6.76 -7.24 -17.94
CA GLU A 224 8.17 -7.09 -17.60
C GLU A 224 8.40 -5.81 -16.79
N TRP A 225 9.23 -5.91 -15.76
CA TRP A 225 9.45 -4.84 -14.80
C TRP A 225 10.91 -4.41 -14.79
N HIS A 226 11.15 -3.15 -15.18
CA HIS A 226 12.47 -2.53 -15.13
C HIS A 226 12.73 -1.98 -13.72
N LEU A 227 13.79 -2.46 -13.09
CA LEU A 227 14.14 -2.10 -11.71
C LEU A 227 15.42 -1.26 -11.66
N PHE A 228 15.48 -0.38 -10.68
CA PHE A 228 16.57 0.57 -10.50
C PHE A 228 16.97 0.65 -9.03
N ALA A 229 18.26 0.69 -8.75
CA ALA A 229 18.78 0.99 -7.42
C ALA A 229 18.88 2.52 -7.24
N ALA A 230 18.32 3.05 -6.15
CA ALA A 230 18.49 4.45 -5.79
C ALA A 230 19.90 4.67 -5.24
N GLY A 231 20.65 5.58 -5.87
CA GLY A 231 21.99 5.98 -5.44
C GLY A 231 21.96 7.03 -4.33
N LYS A 232 23.08 7.20 -3.62
CA LYS A 232 23.22 8.27 -2.64
C LYS A 232 23.34 9.64 -3.34
N ASP A 233 22.76 10.67 -2.73
CA ASP A 233 23.06 12.06 -3.08
C ASP A 233 24.54 12.33 -2.73
N THR A 234 25.46 12.16 -3.69
CA THR A 234 26.71 12.92 -3.63
C THR A 234 26.36 14.36 -3.96
N SER A 235 26.10 15.18 -2.94
CA SER A 235 26.21 16.63 -3.12
C SER A 235 27.67 16.92 -3.48
N PRO A 236 27.95 17.78 -4.47
CA PRO A 236 29.30 18.18 -4.83
C PRO A 236 30.01 18.92 -3.69
#